data_AF-A0A1S4LJU1-F1
#
_entry.id   AF-A0A1S4LJU1-F1
#
_cell.length_a   1.000
_cell.length_b   1.000
_cell.length_c   1.000
_cell.angle_alpha   90.00
_cell.angle_beta   90.00
_cell.angle_gamma   90.00
#
_symmetry.space_group_name_H-M   'P 1'
#
loop_
_entity.id
_entity.type
_entity.pdbx_description
1 polymer ?
#
loop_
_entity_poly.entity_id
_entity_poly.type
_entity_poly.pdbx_seq_one_letter_code
_entity_poly.pdbx_strand_id
1 'polypeptide(L)' 'DSHDDLDNRSRRNNLIFFGIPDVQNETWATSEERIVSFCSEKLNIQIDSAAIERAHRLGRFTLTKKRPV' A
#
# COMPACT_ATOMS: atom_id res chain seq x y z
N ASP A 1 16.03 -21.94 1.59
CA ASP A 1 15.15 -22.33 0.48
C ASP A 1 13.67 -22.41 0.84
N SER A 2 13.20 -23.29 1.74
CA SER A 2 11.73 -23.44 1.97
C SER A 2 11.01 -22.23 2.58
N HIS A 3 11.71 -21.37 3.35
CA HIS A 3 11.12 -20.21 4.01
C HIS A 3 10.93 -19.02 3.07
N ASP A 4 11.92 -18.72 2.23
CA ASP A 4 11.85 -17.63 1.23
C ASP A 4 10.76 -17.88 0.19
N ASP A 5 10.54 -19.14 -0.20
CA ASP A 5 9.47 -19.51 -1.12
C ASP A 5 8.07 -19.28 -0.53
N LEU A 6 7.88 -19.54 0.75
CA LEU A 6 6.60 -19.29 1.44
C LEU A 6 6.32 -17.79 1.54
N ASP A 7 7.34 -17.00 1.88
CA ASP A 7 7.26 -15.55 1.95
C ASP A 7 6.99 -14.91 0.59
N ASN A 8 7.67 -15.37 -0.46
CA ASN A 8 7.44 -14.89 -1.82
C ASN A 8 6.04 -15.25 -2.33
N ARG A 9 5.54 -16.46 -2.02
CA ARG A 9 4.17 -16.86 -2.38
C ARG A 9 3.12 -16.02 -1.67
N SER A 10 3.35 -15.70 -0.39
CA SER A 10 2.48 -14.82 0.40
C SER A 10 2.39 -13.41 -0.20
N ARG A 11 3.50 -12.86 -0.69
CA ARG A 11 3.58 -11.49 -1.23
C ARG A 11 3.27 -11.40 -2.72
N ARG A 12 2.93 -12.51 -3.38
CA ARG A 12 2.73 -12.55 -4.84
C ARG A 12 1.66 -11.58 -5.33
N ASN A 13 0.64 -11.33 -4.51
CA ASN A 13 -0.47 -10.44 -4.83
C ASN A 13 -0.28 -9.03 -4.25
N ASN A 14 0.86 -8.75 -3.62
CA ASN A 14 1.13 -7.44 -3.05
C ASN A 14 1.61 -6.50 -4.15
N LEU A 15 1.00 -5.32 -4.19
CA LEU A 15 1.48 -4.19 -4.99
C LEU A 15 2.19 -3.20 -4.08
N ILE A 16 3.19 -2.50 -4.61
CA ILE A 16 3.92 -1.45 -3.89
C ILE A 16 3.69 -0.12 -4.60
N PHE A 17 3.14 0.85 -3.89
CA PHE A 17 2.86 2.18 -4.41
C PHE A 17 3.87 3.19 -3.88
N PHE A 18 4.59 3.84 -4.80
CA PHE A 18 5.55 4.89 -4.49
C PHE A 18 4.95 6.28 -4.72
N GLY A 19 5.43 7.28 -3.99
CA GLY A 19 5.09 8.69 -4.21
C GLY A 19 3.75 9.15 -3.61
N ILE A 20 2.94 8.23 -3.07
CA ILE A 20 1.71 8.54 -2.34
C ILE A 20 2.06 9.45 -1.14
N PRO A 21 1.36 10.60 -0.95
CA PRO A 21 1.59 11.49 0.19
C PRO A 21 1.59 10.69 1.50
N ASP A 22 2.57 10.90 2.38
CA ASP A 22 2.78 10.14 3.61
C ASP A 22 2.62 11.06 4.82
N VAL A 23 1.91 10.61 5.85
CA VAL A 23 1.65 11.38 7.07
C VAL A 23 1.99 10.57 8.31
N GLN A 24 2.33 11.28 9.38
CA GLN A 24 2.53 10.66 10.68
C GLN A 24 1.22 10.04 11.17
N ASN A 25 1.31 8.88 11.81
CA ASN A 25 0.17 8.14 12.37
C ASN A 25 -0.90 7.76 11.32
N GLU A 26 -0.48 7.58 10.06
CA GLU A 26 -1.36 7.02 9.03
C GLU A 26 -1.88 5.63 9.45
N THR A 27 -3.20 5.48 9.41
CA THR A 27 -3.88 4.21 9.70
C THR A 27 -4.03 3.39 8.42
N TRP A 28 -4.32 2.09 8.55
CA TRP A 28 -4.55 1.24 7.39
C TRP A 28 -5.74 1.70 6.53
N ALA A 29 -6.82 2.14 7.17
CA ALA A 29 -7.97 2.72 6.47
C ALA A 29 -7.58 3.97 5.66
N THR A 30 -6.73 4.84 6.22
CA THR A 30 -6.21 6.00 5.49
C THR A 30 -5.30 5.60 4.34
N SER A 31 -4.47 4.57 4.50
CA SER A 31 -3.65 4.05 3.40
C SER A 31 -4.53 3.48 2.27
N GLU A 32 -5.56 2.71 2.63
CA GLU A 32 -6.50 2.11 1.68
C GLU A 32 -7.26 3.16 0.87
N GLU A 33 -7.85 4.15 1.55
CA GLU A 33 -8.54 5.28 0.91
C GLU A 33 -7.61 6.00 -0.08
N ARG A 34 -6.34 6.23 0.30
CA ARG A 34 -5.36 6.89 -0.60
C ARG A 34 -5.05 6.07 -1.83
N ILE A 35 -4.97 4.75 -1.73
CA ILE A 35 -4.74 3.87 -2.89
C ILE A 35 -5.96 3.87 -3.80
N VAL A 36 -7.16 3.71 -3.25
CA VAL A 36 -8.41 3.73 -4.03
C VAL A 36 -8.56 5.06 -4.77
N SER A 37 -8.38 6.19 -4.08
CA SER A 37 -8.43 7.52 -4.69
C SER A 37 -7.34 7.72 -5.74
N PHE A 38 -6.11 7.28 -5.49
CA PHE A 38 -5.03 7.36 -6.48
C PHE A 38 -5.37 6.57 -7.77
N CYS A 39 -5.86 5.34 -7.63
CA CYS A 39 -6.23 4.51 -8.77
C CYS A 39 -7.38 5.14 -9.58
N SER A 40 -8.39 5.68 -8.89
CA SER A 40 -9.50 6.40 -9.54
C SER A 40 -9.01 7.66 -10.26
N GLU A 41 -8.31 8.55 -9.56
CA GLU A 41 -7.96 9.88 -10.05
C GLU A 41 -6.83 9.90 -11.08
N LYS A 42 -5.85 9.00 -10.96
CA LYS A 42 -4.63 9.01 -11.78
C LYS A 42 -4.62 7.93 -12.84
N LEU A 43 -5.28 6.81 -12.58
CA LEU A 43 -5.28 5.66 -13.49
C LEU A 43 -6.66 5.42 -14.13
N ASN A 44 -7.72 6.10 -13.67
CA ASN A 44 -9.10 5.86 -14.07
C ASN A 44 -9.53 4.39 -13.84
N ILE A 45 -9.05 3.80 -12.74
CA ILE A 45 -9.35 2.43 -12.31
C ILE A 45 -10.18 2.50 -11.02
N GLN A 46 -11.38 1.94 -11.05
CA GLN A 46 -12.22 1.81 -9.86
C GLN A 46 -11.86 0.52 -9.13
N ILE A 47 -11.48 0.64 -7.86
CA ILE A 47 -11.16 -0.49 -6.99
C ILE A 47 -12.26 -0.60 -5.95
N ASP A 48 -12.83 -1.79 -5.81
CA ASP A 48 -13.68 -2.13 -4.67
C ASP A 48 -12.78 -2.29 -3.43
N SER A 49 -13.03 -1.49 -2.38
CA SER A 49 -12.28 -1.57 -1.14
C SER A 49 -12.36 -2.96 -0.50
N ALA A 50 -13.45 -3.69 -0.69
CA ALA A 50 -13.60 -5.06 -0.20
C ALA A 50 -12.61 -6.05 -0.86
N ALA A 51 -12.00 -5.69 -1.99
CA ALA A 51 -10.97 -6.49 -2.66
C ALA A 51 -9.56 -6.25 -2.08
N ILE A 52 -9.39 -5.26 -1.19
CA ILE A 52 -8.13 -4.96 -0.52
C ILE A 52 -8.14 -5.64 0.85
N GLU A 53 -7.32 -6.66 1.04
CA GLU A 53 -7.19 -7.30 2.35
C GLU A 53 -6.55 -6.36 3.39
N ARG A 54 -5.52 -5.61 2.97
CA ARG A 54 -4.80 -4.64 3.80
C ARG A 54 -3.96 -3.67 2.97
N ALA A 55 -3.95 -2.39 3.35
CA ALA A 55 -2.99 -1.39 2.87
C ALA A 55 -2.26 -0.76 4.05
N HIS A 56 -0.93 -0.64 3.98
CA HIS A 56 -0.14 -0.06 5.08
C HIS A 56 1.23 0.39 4.60
N ARG A 57 1.80 1.41 5.24
CA ARG A 57 3.13 1.91 4.90
C ARG A 57 4.24 0.92 5.25
N LEU A 58 5.24 0.84 4.36
CA LEU A 58 6.46 0.10 4.59
C LEU A 58 7.50 0.96 5.32
N GLY A 59 7.90 0.52 6.50
CA GLY A 59 8.97 1.12 7.30
C GLY A 59 8.54 2.26 8.23
N ARG A 60 9.52 2.86 8.91
CA ARG A 60 9.32 3.90 9.92
C ARG A 60 9.10 5.27 9.28
N PHE A 61 8.10 6.00 9.76
CA PHE A 61 7.80 7.35 9.29
C PHE A 61 8.98 8.30 9.51
N THR A 62 9.26 9.14 8.50
CA THR A 62 10.17 10.28 8.62
C THR A 62 9.60 11.47 7.84
N LEU A 63 9.87 12.70 8.29
CA LEU A 63 9.38 13.92 7.63
C LEU A 63 9.96 14.14 6.22
N THR A 64 11.09 13.51 5.93
CA THR A 64 11.87 13.73 4.70
C THR A 64 11.60 12.71 3.60
N LYS A 65 10.85 11.64 3.89
CA LYS A 65 10.62 10.54 2.95
C LYS A 65 9.15 10.15 2.92
N LYS A 66 8.64 9.89 1.72
CA LYS A 66 7.35 9.24 1.54
C LYS A 66 7.57 7.73 1.53
N ARG A 67 7.13 7.05 2.58
CA ARG A 67 7.17 5.59 2.63
C ARG A 67 6.28 4.99 1.53
N PRO A 68 6.69 3.88 0.89
CA PRO A 68 5.78 3.13 0.04
C PRO A 68 4.58 2.63 0.85
N VAL A 69 3.42 2.50 0.18
CA VAL A 69 2.30 1.70 0.67
C VAL A 69 2.43 0.31 0.09
#